data_AF-I1BY86-F1
#
_entry.id   AF-I1BY86-F1
#
_cell.length_a   1.000
_cell.length_b   1.000
_cell.length_c   1.000
_cell.angle_alpha   90.00
_cell.angle_beta   90.00
_cell.angle_gamma   90.00
#
_symmetry.space_group_name_H-M   'P 1'
#
loop_
_entity.id
_entity.type
_entity.pdbx_description
1 polymer ?
#
loop_
_entity_poly.entity_id
_entity_poly.type
_entity_poly.pdbx_seq_one_letter_code
_entity_poly.pdbx_strand_id
1 'polypeptide(L)'
;MEVCQTLGITISEFLDFLIDVDRGYKDNPYHSFYHAVDVVMVLYHFLELYEMSEHLTRIEVTLLIIAALCHDIGHPGKNNHFEISCRSKLAEEFNNLSVLESNSCKLALELIDKHNLTRHIESKSKYYASPMTPFEFKRSMVKMILATDMMCHYALLDNISVLQDIVRHMKQNTLKPLFSDSKDPLSYFEKWFKENLKEDVKVKEEEEEHGPDKIHENLDKPTRLTQEERLMLCNILIHAADVSNPCRPWQVSRELSRLVCIEFSRQAEEEHQRGFVSQIAAEPATMNTSFIDLIVYPYFQALALLFPKSVELVSVCARNRDEWRKTTARTIDLKMTVSTTGTVPIQSQRILHRSVSFNAILLHSVMKRNETYKWTRRKSEDVHVIKKQKVVDY
;
A
#
# COMPACT_ATOMS: atom_id res chain seq x y z
N MET A 1 -14.99 -8.99 0.52
CA MET A 1 -14.07 -8.93 1.71
C MET A 1 -14.80 -8.71 3.04
N GLU A 2 -14.69 -9.64 4.00
CA GLU A 2 -15.34 -9.57 5.34
C GLU A 2 -14.31 -9.71 6.49
N VAL A 3 -13.34 -8.79 6.58
CA VAL A 3 -12.19 -8.84 7.51
C VAL A 3 -12.59 -9.18 8.96
N CYS A 4 -13.58 -8.47 9.51
CA CYS A 4 -14.03 -8.65 10.89
C CYS A 4 -14.58 -10.06 11.14
N GLN A 5 -15.42 -10.57 10.23
CA GLN A 5 -15.99 -11.92 10.33
C GLN A 5 -14.92 -12.99 10.23
N THR A 6 -13.97 -12.82 9.31
CA THR A 6 -12.83 -13.72 9.13
C THR A 6 -12.00 -13.84 10.40
N LEU A 7 -11.72 -12.72 11.07
CA LEU A 7 -10.92 -12.71 12.30
C LEU A 7 -11.73 -13.02 13.56
N GLY A 8 -13.07 -13.04 13.47
CA GLY A 8 -13.93 -13.19 14.65
C GLY A 8 -13.88 -12.00 15.58
N ILE A 9 -13.71 -10.79 15.04
CA ILE A 9 -13.67 -9.54 15.80
C ILE A 9 -14.86 -8.65 15.43
N THR A 10 -15.19 -7.71 16.30
CA THR A 10 -16.22 -6.71 16.04
C THR A 10 -15.69 -5.58 15.17
N ILE A 11 -16.61 -4.85 14.52
CA ILE A 11 -16.26 -3.64 13.76
C ILE A 11 -15.60 -2.58 14.66
N SER A 12 -16.03 -2.48 15.94
CA SER A 12 -15.46 -1.52 16.89
C SER A 12 -13.99 -1.81 17.15
N GLU A 13 -13.65 -3.08 17.42
CA GLU A 13 -12.25 -3.49 17.65
C GLU A 13 -11.39 -3.23 16.41
N PHE A 14 -11.92 -3.51 15.22
CA PHE A 14 -11.18 -3.23 13.98
C PHE A 14 -11.01 -1.72 13.74
N LEU A 15 -12.00 -0.90 14.10
CA LEU A 15 -11.89 0.57 14.03
C LEU A 15 -10.82 1.10 14.99
N ASP A 16 -10.75 0.58 16.22
CA ASP A 16 -9.73 0.98 17.19
C ASP A 16 -8.32 0.65 16.67
N PHE A 17 -8.15 -0.51 16.04
CA PHE A 17 -6.92 -0.86 15.32
C PHE A 17 -6.59 0.15 14.21
N LEU A 18 -7.55 0.46 13.34
CA LEU A 18 -7.34 1.41 12.23
C LEU A 18 -6.95 2.80 12.69
N ILE A 19 -7.52 3.28 13.81
CA ILE A 19 -7.18 4.59 14.39
C ILE A 19 -5.71 4.61 14.83
N ASP A 20 -5.21 3.53 15.42
CA ASP A 20 -3.81 3.45 15.82
C ASP A 20 -2.85 3.25 14.63
N VAL A 21 -3.30 2.55 13.58
CA VAL A 21 -2.57 2.49 12.31
C VAL A 21 -2.42 3.90 11.71
N ASP A 22 -3.51 4.66 11.56
CA ASP A 22 -3.50 6.04 11.05
C ASP A 22 -2.53 6.93 11.86
N ARG A 23 -2.60 6.85 13.19
CA ARG A 23 -1.67 7.58 14.10
C ARG A 23 -0.21 7.19 13.93
N GLY A 24 0.08 5.98 13.44
CA GLY A 24 1.44 5.53 13.16
C GLY A 24 2.03 6.10 11.87
N TYR A 25 1.20 6.64 10.96
CA TYR A 25 1.68 7.34 9.77
C TYR A 25 2.10 8.76 10.11
N LYS A 26 3.21 9.20 9.51
CA LYS A 26 3.70 10.58 9.60
C LYS A 26 3.03 11.46 8.56
N ASP A 27 3.08 12.77 8.78
CA ASP A 27 2.55 13.79 7.85
C ASP A 27 3.48 13.97 6.63
N ASN A 28 3.53 12.93 5.80
CA ASN A 28 4.28 12.92 4.55
C ASN A 28 3.37 13.28 3.37
N PRO A 29 3.90 13.90 2.31
CA PRO A 29 3.12 14.18 1.11
C PRO A 29 2.57 12.92 0.42
N TYR A 30 3.39 11.86 0.31
CA TYR A 30 2.99 10.62 -0.36
C TYR A 30 2.80 9.47 0.62
N HIS A 31 3.87 9.01 1.29
CA HIS A 31 3.86 7.84 2.19
C HIS A 31 3.13 8.18 3.52
N SER A 32 1.81 8.30 3.42
CA SER A 32 0.86 8.72 4.44
C SER A 32 -0.23 7.66 4.59
N PHE A 33 -1.11 7.80 5.60
CA PHE A 33 -2.23 6.88 5.75
C PHE A 33 -3.14 6.84 4.51
N TYR A 34 -3.23 7.93 3.75
CA TYR A 34 -3.98 7.96 2.48
C TYR A 34 -3.38 7.07 1.40
N HIS A 35 -2.04 6.96 1.34
CA HIS A 35 -1.37 6.02 0.43
C HIS A 35 -1.67 4.59 0.83
N ALA A 36 -1.59 4.25 2.12
CA ALA A 36 -1.98 2.92 2.61
C ALA A 36 -3.43 2.55 2.25
N VAL A 37 -4.35 3.52 2.34
CA VAL A 37 -5.73 3.36 1.90
C VAL A 37 -5.83 3.19 0.38
N ASP A 38 -5.06 3.91 -0.43
CA ASP A 38 -5.03 3.70 -1.89
C ASP A 38 -4.59 2.27 -2.22
N VAL A 39 -3.51 1.77 -1.61
CA VAL A 39 -3.02 0.40 -1.80
C VAL A 39 -4.11 -0.64 -1.45
N VAL A 40 -4.82 -0.45 -0.34
CA VAL A 40 -5.97 -1.31 0.04
C VAL A 40 -7.08 -1.27 -1.01
N MET A 41 -7.43 -0.08 -1.50
CA MET A 41 -8.46 0.08 -2.52
C MET A 41 -8.07 -0.60 -3.83
N VAL A 42 -6.79 -0.62 -4.16
CA VAL A 42 -6.27 -1.29 -5.36
C VAL A 42 -6.31 -2.79 -5.21
N LEU A 43 -5.89 -3.30 -4.06
CA LEU A 43 -6.02 -4.71 -3.71
C LEU A 43 -7.48 -5.17 -3.79
N TYR A 44 -8.42 -4.34 -3.33
CA TYR A 44 -9.85 -4.63 -3.49
C TYR A 44 -10.23 -4.80 -4.98
N HIS A 45 -9.77 -3.92 -5.87
CA HIS A 45 -10.02 -4.08 -7.31
C HIS A 45 -9.33 -5.32 -7.89
N PHE A 46 -8.10 -5.63 -7.44
CA PHE A 46 -7.38 -6.83 -7.86
C PHE A 46 -8.13 -8.11 -7.49
N LEU A 47 -8.57 -8.19 -6.25
CA LEU A 47 -9.26 -9.34 -5.71
C LEU A 47 -10.64 -9.53 -6.35
N GLU A 48 -11.44 -8.46 -6.46
CA GLU A 48 -12.84 -8.56 -6.84
C GLU A 48 -13.07 -8.40 -8.36
N LEU A 49 -12.40 -7.47 -9.05
CA LEU A 49 -12.62 -7.22 -10.48
C LEU A 49 -11.75 -8.07 -11.39
N TYR A 50 -10.52 -8.36 -10.96
CA TYR A 50 -9.58 -9.20 -11.73
C TYR A 50 -9.55 -10.66 -11.25
N GLU A 51 -10.45 -11.03 -10.34
CA GLU A 51 -10.66 -12.39 -9.81
C GLU A 51 -9.40 -13.02 -9.20
N MET A 52 -8.46 -12.18 -8.72
CA MET A 52 -7.22 -12.68 -8.12
C MET A 52 -7.48 -13.39 -6.78
N SER A 53 -8.64 -13.14 -6.14
CA SER A 53 -9.04 -13.81 -4.90
C SER A 53 -9.35 -15.30 -5.08
N GLU A 54 -9.60 -15.80 -6.30
CA GLU A 54 -9.93 -17.22 -6.52
C GLU A 54 -8.79 -18.18 -6.15
N HIS A 55 -7.57 -17.65 -6.02
CA HIS A 55 -6.38 -18.41 -5.68
C HIS A 55 -5.97 -18.28 -4.20
N LEU A 56 -6.69 -17.49 -3.41
CA LEU A 56 -6.35 -17.17 -2.03
C LEU A 56 -7.44 -17.63 -1.07
N THR A 57 -7.04 -17.94 0.16
CA THR A 57 -7.97 -18.25 1.25
C THR A 57 -8.54 -16.97 1.84
N ARG A 58 -9.68 -17.05 2.53
CA ARG A 58 -10.29 -15.88 3.19
C ARG A 58 -9.34 -15.27 4.23
N ILE A 59 -8.56 -16.11 4.91
CA ILE A 59 -7.54 -15.70 5.88
C ILE A 59 -6.41 -14.93 5.20
N GLU A 60 -5.90 -15.42 4.07
CA GLU A 60 -4.83 -14.76 3.30
C GLU A 60 -5.29 -13.43 2.71
N VAL A 61 -6.51 -13.35 2.18
CA VAL A 61 -7.10 -12.08 1.73
C VAL A 61 -7.20 -11.08 2.89
N THR A 62 -7.63 -11.53 4.06
CA THR A 62 -7.74 -10.66 5.24
C THR A 62 -6.37 -10.17 5.71
N LEU A 63 -5.39 -11.07 5.75
CA LEU A 63 -4.01 -10.75 6.08
C LEU A 63 -3.41 -9.75 5.07
N LEU A 64 -3.68 -9.92 3.77
CA LEU A 64 -3.22 -9.04 2.70
C LEU A 64 -3.70 -7.60 2.88
N ILE A 65 -4.96 -7.42 3.25
CA ILE A 65 -5.51 -6.08 3.52
C ILE A 65 -4.90 -5.45 4.77
N ILE A 66 -4.66 -6.22 5.82
CA ILE A 66 -4.01 -5.71 7.04
C ILE A 66 -2.55 -5.37 6.79
N ALA A 67 -1.81 -6.20 6.06
CA ALA A 67 -0.45 -5.91 5.65
C ALA A 67 -0.37 -4.61 4.82
N ALA A 68 -1.28 -4.42 3.86
CA ALA A 68 -1.35 -3.19 3.06
C ALA A 68 -1.64 -1.93 3.89
N LEU A 69 -2.51 -2.02 4.89
CA LEU A 69 -2.76 -0.91 5.82
C LEU A 69 -1.51 -0.51 6.62
N CYS A 70 -0.63 -1.48 6.91
CA CYS A 70 0.54 -1.27 7.75
C CYS A 70 1.86 -1.13 6.98
N HIS A 71 1.90 -1.35 5.66
CA HIS A 71 3.18 -1.55 4.95
C HIS A 71 4.15 -0.36 5.04
N ASP A 72 3.63 0.86 5.18
CA ASP A 72 4.39 2.11 5.28
C ASP A 72 4.26 2.81 6.65
N ILE A 73 3.77 2.11 7.67
CA ILE A 73 3.60 2.70 8.99
C ILE A 73 4.96 3.17 9.55
N GLY A 74 5.02 4.40 10.06
CA GLY A 74 6.26 5.01 10.54
C GLY A 74 7.21 5.57 9.47
N HIS A 75 6.87 5.49 8.17
CA HIS A 75 7.71 5.99 7.07
C HIS A 75 8.13 7.45 7.29
N PRO A 76 9.44 7.80 7.25
CA PRO A 76 9.94 9.15 7.57
C PRO A 76 9.87 10.16 6.43
N GLY A 77 9.38 9.74 5.26
CA GLY A 77 9.36 10.57 4.06
C GLY A 77 10.69 10.55 3.31
N LYS A 78 11.50 9.52 3.52
CA LYS A 78 12.86 9.32 2.98
C LYS A 78 13.03 7.85 2.61
N ASN A 79 13.93 7.55 1.68
CA ASN A 79 14.19 6.17 1.25
C ASN A 79 15.26 5.44 2.10
N ASN A 80 15.34 4.11 1.94
CA ASN A 80 16.34 3.25 2.62
C ASN A 80 17.79 3.75 2.44
N HIS A 81 18.14 4.25 1.24
CA HIS A 81 19.49 4.75 0.98
C HIS A 81 19.84 5.98 1.85
N PHE A 82 18.89 6.88 2.04
CA PHE A 82 19.05 8.05 2.92
C PHE A 82 19.29 7.64 4.36
N GLU A 83 18.46 6.72 4.89
CA GLU A 83 18.56 6.22 6.27
C GLU A 83 19.94 5.59 6.54
N ILE A 84 20.42 4.75 5.61
CA ILE A 84 21.74 4.11 5.69
C ILE A 84 22.86 5.15 5.61
N SER A 85 22.77 6.09 4.67
CA SER A 85 23.80 7.13 4.47
C SER A 85 23.90 8.06 5.68
N CYS A 86 22.78 8.35 6.32
CA CYS A 86 22.71 9.14 7.55
C CYS A 86 23.07 8.36 8.82
N ARG A 87 23.28 7.03 8.73
CA ARG A 87 23.43 6.15 9.90
C ARG A 87 22.33 6.39 10.92
N SER A 88 21.09 6.40 10.44
CA SER A 88 19.95 6.63 11.31
C SER A 88 19.83 5.50 12.35
N LYS A 89 19.10 5.76 13.43
CA LYS A 89 18.82 4.74 14.45
C LYS A 89 18.15 3.51 13.86
N LEU A 90 17.28 3.69 12.85
CA LEU A 90 16.61 2.58 12.17
C LEU A 90 17.62 1.76 11.35
N ALA A 91 18.52 2.43 10.62
CA ALA A 91 19.55 1.76 9.84
C ALA A 91 20.49 0.93 10.74
N GLU A 92 20.85 1.45 11.92
CA GLU A 92 21.60 0.72 12.93
C GLU A 92 20.80 -0.46 13.50
N GLU A 93 19.53 -0.25 13.88
CA GLU A 93 18.67 -1.28 14.46
C GLU A 93 18.45 -2.48 13.53
N PHE A 94 18.21 -2.21 12.24
CA PHE A 94 17.92 -3.23 11.23
C PHE A 94 19.15 -3.63 10.40
N ASN A 95 20.36 -3.25 10.83
CA ASN A 95 21.63 -3.59 10.17
C ASN A 95 21.65 -3.26 8.67
N ASN A 96 21.02 -2.16 8.27
CA ASN A 96 20.87 -1.71 6.88
C ASN A 96 20.07 -2.66 5.95
N LEU A 97 19.30 -3.62 6.49
CA LEU A 97 18.48 -4.56 5.73
C LEU A 97 17.03 -4.09 5.71
N SER A 98 16.51 -3.74 4.52
CA SER A 98 15.12 -3.30 4.29
C SER A 98 14.62 -2.43 5.45
N VAL A 99 15.33 -1.33 5.72
CA VAL A 99 15.29 -0.60 7.00
C VAL A 99 13.89 -0.09 7.30
N LEU A 100 13.23 0.48 6.29
CA LEU A 100 11.90 1.05 6.43
C LEU A 100 10.82 -0.03 6.52
N GLU A 101 10.90 -1.05 5.68
CA GLU A 101 9.95 -2.17 5.67
C GLU A 101 10.07 -3.00 6.96
N SER A 102 11.28 -3.15 7.51
CA SER A 102 11.52 -3.79 8.80
C SER A 102 10.94 -2.97 9.95
N ASN A 103 11.08 -1.64 9.90
CA ASN A 103 10.42 -0.77 10.86
C ASN A 103 8.88 -0.91 10.78
N SER A 104 8.31 -0.90 9.57
CA SER A 104 6.87 -1.12 9.36
C SER A 104 6.42 -2.47 9.91
N CYS A 105 7.19 -3.55 9.67
CA CYS A 105 6.92 -4.87 10.22
C CYS A 105 6.87 -4.87 11.75
N LYS A 106 7.87 -4.25 12.40
CA LYS A 106 7.94 -4.16 13.86
C LYS A 106 6.70 -3.44 14.42
N LEU A 107 6.38 -2.26 13.90
CA LEU A 107 5.22 -1.47 14.32
C LEU A 107 3.90 -2.20 14.05
N ALA A 108 3.79 -2.88 12.90
CA ALA A 108 2.63 -3.69 12.56
C ALA A 108 2.42 -4.81 13.59
N LEU A 109 3.47 -5.54 13.95
CA LEU A 109 3.42 -6.61 14.96
C LEU A 109 3.01 -6.06 16.34
N GLU A 110 3.56 -4.93 16.77
CA GLU A 110 3.18 -4.25 18.00
C GLU A 110 1.68 -3.90 18.02
N LEU A 111 1.12 -3.44 16.89
CA LEU A 111 -0.32 -3.15 16.78
C LEU A 111 -1.18 -4.41 16.73
N ILE A 112 -0.75 -5.47 16.04
CA ILE A 112 -1.43 -6.77 16.05
C ILE A 112 -1.56 -7.29 17.49
N ASP A 113 -0.50 -7.18 18.28
CA ASP A 113 -0.46 -7.63 19.67
C ASP A 113 -1.27 -6.73 20.59
N LYS A 114 -1.15 -5.40 20.45
CA LYS A 114 -1.93 -4.43 21.22
C LYS A 114 -3.44 -4.66 21.07
N HIS A 115 -3.90 -4.97 19.86
CA HIS A 115 -5.31 -5.16 19.55
C HIS A 115 -5.77 -6.63 19.59
N ASN A 116 -4.86 -7.55 19.93
CA ASN A 116 -5.11 -8.99 20.04
C ASN A 116 -5.85 -9.56 18.82
N LEU A 117 -5.44 -9.15 17.61
CA LEU A 117 -6.14 -9.48 16.37
C LEU A 117 -6.04 -10.96 15.97
N THR A 118 -5.06 -11.70 16.51
CA THR A 118 -4.84 -13.12 16.19
C THR A 118 -5.53 -14.08 17.14
N ARG A 119 -6.28 -13.61 18.14
CA ARG A 119 -6.86 -14.44 19.23
C ARG A 119 -7.78 -15.58 18.77
N HIS A 120 -8.44 -15.44 17.63
CA HIS A 120 -9.33 -16.46 17.07
C HIS A 120 -8.82 -17.05 15.75
N ILE A 121 -7.57 -16.76 15.36
CA ILE A 121 -7.07 -17.16 14.04
C ILE A 121 -7.05 -18.68 13.88
N GLU A 122 -6.68 -19.44 14.92
CA GLU A 122 -6.65 -20.91 14.85
C GLU A 122 -8.05 -21.51 14.67
N SER A 123 -9.03 -21.06 15.45
CA SER A 123 -10.40 -21.57 15.36
C SER A 123 -11.05 -21.16 14.04
N LYS A 124 -10.92 -19.89 13.64
CA LYS A 124 -11.45 -19.37 12.38
C LYS A 124 -10.81 -20.00 11.16
N SER A 125 -9.50 -20.13 11.13
CA SER A 125 -8.77 -20.73 10.01
C SER A 125 -9.13 -22.21 9.80
N LYS A 126 -9.32 -22.97 10.89
CA LYS A 126 -9.87 -24.34 10.85
C LYS A 126 -11.31 -24.35 10.33
N TYR A 127 -12.17 -23.44 10.80
CA TYR A 127 -13.55 -23.31 10.32
C TYR A 127 -13.61 -23.05 8.80
N TYR A 128 -12.68 -22.27 8.24
CA TYR A 128 -12.57 -22.03 6.80
C TYR A 128 -11.82 -23.13 6.03
N ALA A 129 -11.40 -24.22 6.67
CA ALA A 129 -10.59 -25.30 6.09
C ALA A 129 -9.22 -24.84 5.54
N SER A 130 -8.64 -23.79 6.14
CA SER A 130 -7.28 -23.31 5.84
C SER A 130 -6.50 -23.07 7.15
N PRO A 131 -6.15 -24.12 7.91
CA PRO A 131 -5.53 -23.98 9.23
C PRO A 131 -4.29 -23.09 9.23
N MET A 132 -4.23 -22.14 10.16
CA MET A 132 -3.12 -21.21 10.33
C MET A 132 -2.98 -20.84 11.81
N THR A 133 -1.76 -20.90 12.31
CA THR A 133 -1.40 -20.48 13.68
C THR A 133 -1.21 -18.96 13.77
N PRO A 134 -1.28 -18.35 14.98
CA PRO A 134 -0.95 -16.94 15.18
C PRO A 134 0.47 -16.61 14.74
N PHE A 135 1.41 -17.53 14.95
CA PHE A 135 2.78 -17.39 14.50
C PHE A 135 2.88 -17.32 12.98
N GLU A 136 2.25 -18.25 12.26
CA GLU A 136 2.24 -18.25 10.79
C GLU A 136 1.56 -17.02 10.22
N PHE A 137 0.49 -16.52 10.86
CA PHE A 137 -0.18 -15.28 10.49
C PHE A 137 0.76 -14.08 10.58
N LYS A 138 1.41 -13.89 11.74
CA LYS A 138 2.38 -12.81 11.96
C LYS A 138 3.60 -12.92 11.03
N ARG A 139 4.13 -14.13 10.86
CA ARG A 139 5.26 -14.39 9.97
C ARG A 139 4.92 -14.10 8.50
N SER A 140 3.71 -14.44 8.08
CA SER A 140 3.22 -14.12 6.73
C SER A 140 3.05 -12.62 6.55
N MET A 141 2.53 -11.90 7.55
CA MET A 141 2.45 -10.43 7.54
C MET A 141 3.82 -9.78 7.31
N VAL A 142 4.84 -10.23 8.05
CA VAL A 142 6.23 -9.74 7.92
C VAL A 142 6.74 -9.97 6.50
N LYS A 143 6.56 -11.18 5.96
CA LYS A 143 6.99 -11.50 4.59
C LYS A 143 6.32 -10.61 3.53
N MET A 144 5.05 -10.27 3.73
CA MET A 144 4.30 -9.43 2.80
C MET A 144 4.75 -7.97 2.84
N ILE A 145 4.96 -7.40 4.04
CA ILE A 145 5.47 -6.04 4.18
C ILE A 145 6.92 -5.95 3.68
N LEU A 146 7.79 -6.92 4.02
CA LEU A 146 9.15 -6.94 3.49
C LEU A 146 9.21 -7.05 1.96
N ALA A 147 8.20 -7.69 1.33
CA ALA A 147 8.14 -7.81 -0.12
C ALA A 147 7.83 -6.49 -0.84
N THR A 148 7.40 -5.43 -0.14
CA THR A 148 7.21 -4.10 -0.75
C THR A 148 8.52 -3.34 -0.95
N ASP A 149 9.63 -3.83 -0.38
CA ASP A 149 10.95 -3.26 -0.66
C ASP A 149 11.26 -3.38 -2.16
N MET A 150 11.59 -2.24 -2.79
CA MET A 150 11.92 -2.18 -4.21
C MET A 150 13.12 -3.06 -4.59
N MET A 151 13.98 -3.46 -3.65
CA MET A 151 15.02 -4.47 -3.88
C MET A 151 14.46 -5.85 -4.25
N CYS A 152 13.25 -6.19 -3.81
CA CYS A 152 12.58 -7.46 -4.11
C CYS A 152 11.91 -7.48 -5.48
N HIS A 153 11.78 -6.32 -6.16
CA HIS A 153 10.95 -6.16 -7.35
C HIS A 153 11.23 -7.21 -8.45
N TYR A 154 12.51 -7.43 -8.79
CA TYR A 154 12.85 -8.38 -9.86
C TYR A 154 12.68 -9.84 -9.43
N ALA A 155 12.92 -10.18 -8.16
CA ALA A 155 12.65 -11.52 -7.65
C ALA A 155 11.14 -11.83 -7.69
N LEU A 156 10.30 -10.84 -7.33
CA LEU A 156 8.85 -10.93 -7.46
C LEU A 156 8.42 -11.06 -8.93
N LEU A 157 8.99 -10.27 -9.84
CA LEU A 157 8.73 -10.35 -11.27
C LEU A 157 9.01 -11.75 -11.84
N ASP A 158 10.15 -12.34 -11.48
CA ASP A 158 10.49 -13.70 -11.85
C ASP A 158 9.47 -14.71 -11.28
N ASN A 159 9.06 -14.53 -10.02
CA ASN A 159 8.08 -15.40 -9.37
C ASN A 159 6.68 -15.31 -9.97
N ILE A 160 6.28 -14.20 -10.60
CA ILE A 160 5.04 -14.14 -11.39
C ILE A 160 5.11 -15.18 -12.52
N SER A 161 6.24 -15.28 -13.21
CA SER A 161 6.44 -16.25 -14.30
C SER A 161 6.44 -17.68 -13.75
N VAL A 162 7.04 -17.91 -12.58
CA VAL A 162 7.02 -19.23 -11.92
C VAL A 162 5.59 -19.64 -11.55
N LEU A 163 4.81 -18.74 -10.94
CA LEU A 163 3.40 -19.02 -10.61
C LEU A 163 2.57 -19.25 -11.86
N GLN A 164 2.86 -18.54 -12.96
CA GLN A 164 2.21 -18.79 -14.24
C GLN A 164 2.43 -20.22 -14.72
N ASP A 165 3.67 -20.74 -14.63
CA ASP A 165 3.98 -22.12 -14.99
C ASP A 165 3.29 -23.13 -14.07
N ILE A 166 3.22 -22.87 -12.77
CA ILE A 166 2.54 -23.73 -11.80
C ILE A 166 1.04 -23.80 -12.13
N VAL A 167 0.39 -22.65 -12.33
CA VAL A 167 -1.05 -22.56 -12.59
C VAL A 167 -1.43 -23.15 -13.96
N ARG A 168 -0.61 -22.92 -15.00
CA ARG A 168 -0.94 -23.33 -16.38
C ARG A 168 -0.44 -24.73 -16.75
N HIS A 169 0.69 -25.16 -16.22
CA HIS A 169 1.38 -26.36 -16.68
C HIS A 169 1.52 -27.46 -15.62
N MET A 170 1.04 -27.24 -14.39
CA MET A 170 1.17 -28.19 -13.26
C MET A 170 2.61 -28.69 -13.07
N LYS A 171 3.59 -27.83 -13.36
CA LYS A 171 5.00 -28.15 -13.19
C LYS A 171 5.41 -27.81 -11.76
N GLN A 172 6.16 -28.71 -11.14
CA GLN A 172 6.92 -28.38 -9.93
C GLN A 172 8.05 -27.44 -10.33
N ASN A 173 7.91 -26.18 -9.96
CA ASN A 173 8.96 -25.17 -10.08
C ASN A 173 9.26 -24.60 -8.70
N THR A 174 10.53 -24.31 -8.45
CA THR A 174 10.95 -23.69 -7.18
C THR A 174 10.80 -22.18 -7.28
N LEU A 175 10.07 -21.59 -6.32
CA LEU A 175 9.99 -20.14 -6.16
C LEU A 175 11.37 -19.58 -5.84
N LYS A 176 11.71 -18.42 -6.40
CA LYS A 176 12.94 -17.71 -6.09
C LYS A 176 12.82 -17.02 -4.73
N PRO A 177 13.85 -17.09 -3.87
CA PRO A 177 13.87 -16.34 -2.63
C PRO A 177 13.86 -14.83 -2.93
N LEU A 178 13.19 -14.04 -2.07
CA LEU A 178 13.12 -12.59 -2.22
C LEU A 178 14.41 -11.89 -1.81
N PHE A 179 15.16 -12.51 -0.91
CA PHE A 179 16.42 -12.00 -0.37
C PHE A 179 17.51 -13.07 -0.52
N SER A 180 18.76 -12.63 -0.62
CA SER A 180 19.91 -13.54 -0.50
C SER A 180 20.14 -13.92 0.96
N ASP A 181 20.61 -15.13 1.25
CA ASP A 181 20.87 -15.62 2.62
C ASP A 181 21.72 -14.66 3.48
N SER A 182 22.68 -13.95 2.88
CA SER A 182 23.55 -13.00 3.58
C SER A 182 22.94 -11.61 3.83
N LYS A 183 21.76 -11.34 3.27
CA LYS A 183 21.05 -10.06 3.35
C LYS A 183 19.55 -10.26 3.52
N ASP A 184 19.16 -11.24 4.33
CA ASP A 184 17.75 -11.54 4.59
C ASP A 184 17.26 -10.82 5.87
N PRO A 185 16.42 -9.77 5.75
CA PRO A 185 15.83 -9.09 6.90
C PRO A 185 14.95 -10.02 7.75
N LEU A 186 14.46 -11.13 7.20
CA LEU A 186 13.65 -12.11 7.95
C LEU A 186 14.44 -12.72 9.12
N SER A 187 15.77 -12.80 9.03
CA SER A 187 16.62 -13.29 10.11
C SER A 187 16.46 -12.51 11.43
N TYR A 188 16.26 -11.18 11.34
CA TYR A 188 15.94 -10.34 12.49
C TYR A 188 14.62 -10.77 13.13
N PHE A 189 13.58 -10.98 12.32
CA PHE A 189 12.25 -11.33 12.80
C PHE A 189 12.18 -12.76 13.34
N GLU A 190 12.91 -13.71 12.76
CA GLU A 190 13.01 -15.07 13.32
C GLU A 190 13.65 -15.05 14.72
N LYS A 191 14.58 -14.13 14.98
CA LYS A 191 15.11 -13.90 16.33
C LYS A 191 14.07 -13.19 17.22
N TRP A 192 13.44 -12.12 16.72
CA TRP A 192 12.40 -11.38 17.44
C TRP A 192 11.26 -12.31 17.90
N PHE A 193 10.79 -13.20 17.01
CA PHE A 193 9.75 -14.16 17.31
C PHE A 193 10.17 -15.12 18.42
N LYS A 194 11.39 -15.65 18.40
CA LYS A 194 11.90 -16.52 19.47
C LYS A 194 11.98 -15.82 20.84
N GLU A 195 12.22 -14.52 20.85
CA GLU A 195 12.36 -13.73 22.08
C GLU A 195 11.00 -13.25 22.62
N ASN A 196 10.04 -12.95 21.73
CA ASN A 196 8.78 -12.29 22.09
C ASN A 196 7.58 -13.24 22.09
N LEU A 197 7.64 -14.38 21.39
CA LEU A 197 6.70 -15.47 21.59
C LEU A 197 7.18 -16.24 22.82
N LYS A 198 6.64 -15.89 23.99
CA LYS A 198 6.56 -16.85 25.08
C LYS A 198 5.77 -18.04 24.55
N GLU A 199 6.21 -19.27 24.83
CA GLU A 199 5.37 -20.47 24.67
C GLU A 199 4.16 -20.36 25.61
N ASP A 200 3.22 -19.48 25.31
CA ASP A 200 2.01 -19.33 26.08
C ASP A 200 1.00 -20.37 25.62
N VAL A 201 1.06 -21.48 26.37
CA VAL A 201 -0.08 -22.18 26.98
C VAL A 201 -0.76 -23.31 26.18
N LYS A 202 -0.73 -24.49 26.82
CA LYS A 202 -1.71 -25.58 26.75
C LYS A 202 -3.13 -25.05 26.48
N VAL A 203 -3.60 -25.21 25.25
CA VAL A 203 -5.00 -25.01 24.91
C VAL A 203 -5.84 -25.96 25.77
N LYS A 204 -6.69 -25.43 26.64
CA LYS A 204 -7.88 -26.16 27.08
C LYS A 204 -8.79 -26.22 25.87
N GLU A 205 -9.02 -27.42 25.36
CA GLU A 205 -10.07 -27.69 24.38
C GLU A 205 -11.41 -27.34 25.06
N GLU A 206 -11.92 -26.14 24.81
CA GLU A 206 -13.34 -25.87 25.01
C GLU A 206 -14.05 -26.29 23.74
N GLU A 207 -14.73 -27.44 23.81
CA GLU A 207 -15.64 -27.92 22.78
C GLU A 207 -16.82 -26.94 22.69
N GLU A 208 -16.74 -25.97 21.78
CA GLU A 208 -17.91 -25.19 21.38
C GLU A 208 -18.83 -26.06 20.51
N GLU A 209 -19.91 -26.56 21.12
CA GLU A 209 -21.04 -27.20 20.44
C GLU A 209 -21.63 -26.23 19.40
N HIS A 210 -21.30 -26.45 18.12
CA HIS A 210 -21.91 -25.72 17.01
C HIS A 210 -23.21 -26.41 16.59
N GLY A 211 -24.34 -25.73 16.78
CA GLY A 211 -25.64 -26.14 16.26
C GLY A 211 -25.64 -26.27 14.73
N PRO A 212 -26.61 -27.01 14.15
CA PRO A 212 -26.57 -27.40 12.75
C PRO A 212 -27.01 -26.24 11.85
N ASP A 213 -26.09 -25.35 11.48
CA ASP A 213 -26.37 -24.29 10.50
C ASP A 213 -25.35 -24.30 9.34
N LYS A 214 -25.87 -24.65 8.15
CA LYS A 214 -25.38 -24.37 6.79
C LYS A 214 -23.86 -24.41 6.56
N ILE A 215 -23.31 -25.63 6.58
CA ILE A 215 -21.88 -25.94 6.41
C ILE A 215 -21.31 -25.58 5.01
N HIS A 216 -22.15 -25.35 3.99
CA HIS A 216 -21.68 -25.30 2.59
C HIS A 216 -21.41 -23.90 1.98
N GLU A 217 -21.86 -22.79 2.58
CA GLU A 217 -21.68 -21.45 1.97
C GLU A 217 -20.40 -20.71 2.41
N ASN A 218 -19.76 -21.13 3.52
CA ASN A 218 -18.66 -20.38 4.15
C ASN A 218 -17.27 -21.02 4.02
N LEU A 219 -17.15 -22.20 3.41
CA LEU A 219 -15.85 -22.87 3.23
C LEU A 219 -15.02 -22.16 2.16
N ASP A 220 -13.71 -22.06 2.37
CA ASP A 220 -12.81 -21.66 1.31
C ASP A 220 -12.87 -22.68 0.17
N LYS A 221 -12.94 -22.19 -1.06
CA LYS A 221 -12.85 -23.07 -2.23
C LYS A 221 -11.45 -23.71 -2.23
N PRO A 222 -11.32 -25.00 -2.61
CA PRO A 222 -10.02 -25.64 -2.72
C PRO A 222 -9.12 -24.85 -3.69
N THR A 223 -8.06 -24.24 -3.18
CA THR A 223 -7.08 -23.53 -4.01
C THR A 223 -6.13 -24.54 -4.63
N ARG A 224 -5.77 -24.38 -5.90
CA ARG A 224 -4.75 -25.23 -6.53
C ARG A 224 -3.33 -24.95 -6.03
N LEU A 225 -3.12 -23.79 -5.41
CA LEU A 225 -1.84 -23.35 -4.90
C LEU A 225 -1.62 -23.85 -3.48
N THR A 226 -0.37 -24.23 -3.18
CA THR A 226 0.11 -24.50 -1.82
C THR A 226 0.11 -23.23 -0.99
N GLN A 227 0.22 -23.34 0.34
CA GLN A 227 0.28 -22.17 1.23
C GLN A 227 1.46 -21.24 0.90
N GLU A 228 2.61 -21.79 0.52
CA GLU A 228 3.78 -20.99 0.14
C GLU A 228 3.56 -20.25 -1.19
N GLU A 229 2.94 -20.91 -2.17
CA GLU A 229 2.59 -20.29 -3.45
C GLU A 229 1.54 -19.19 -3.29
N ARG A 230 0.55 -19.38 -2.40
CA ARG A 230 -0.44 -18.34 -2.08
C ARG A 230 0.19 -17.16 -1.36
N LEU A 231 1.11 -17.41 -0.42
CA LEU A 231 1.87 -16.34 0.23
C LEU A 231 2.72 -15.57 -0.80
N MET A 232 3.35 -16.26 -1.75
CA MET A 232 4.07 -15.59 -2.84
C MET A 232 3.15 -14.75 -3.71
N LEU A 233 1.94 -15.25 -4.02
CA LEU A 233 0.93 -14.46 -4.73
C LEU A 233 0.54 -13.22 -3.92
N CYS A 234 0.32 -13.35 -2.61
CA CYS A 234 0.08 -12.22 -1.71
C CYS A 234 1.21 -11.17 -1.76
N ASN A 235 2.48 -11.60 -1.73
CA ASN A 235 3.65 -10.73 -1.86
C ASN A 235 3.67 -10.00 -3.22
N ILE A 236 3.33 -10.69 -4.30
CA ILE A 236 3.22 -10.11 -5.65
C ILE A 236 2.10 -9.07 -5.68
N LEU A 237 0.94 -9.37 -5.11
CA LEU A 237 -0.23 -8.50 -5.17
C LEU A 237 -0.06 -7.21 -4.36
N ILE A 238 0.52 -7.29 -3.14
CA ILE A 238 0.78 -6.09 -2.33
C ILE A 238 1.81 -5.18 -3.01
N HIS A 239 2.90 -5.76 -3.56
CA HIS A 239 3.90 -5.01 -4.31
C HIS A 239 3.33 -4.39 -5.58
N ALA A 240 2.53 -5.15 -6.34
CA ALA A 240 1.83 -4.66 -7.51
C ALA A 240 0.96 -3.46 -7.15
N ALA A 241 0.16 -3.57 -6.08
CA ALA A 241 -0.74 -2.53 -5.63
C ALA A 241 0.02 -1.27 -5.21
N ASP A 242 1.13 -1.42 -4.49
CA ASP A 242 1.97 -0.30 -4.05
C ASP A 242 2.59 0.48 -5.23
N VAL A 243 3.12 -0.22 -6.24
CA VAL A 243 3.74 0.42 -7.41
C VAL A 243 2.75 0.79 -8.54
N SER A 244 1.44 0.63 -8.31
CA SER A 244 0.44 0.72 -9.38
C SER A 244 0.00 2.13 -9.76
N ASN A 245 0.57 3.18 -9.17
CA ASN A 245 0.23 4.57 -9.50
C ASN A 245 0.17 4.85 -11.03
N PRO A 246 1.14 4.40 -11.86
CA PRO A 246 1.05 4.61 -13.31
C PRO A 246 -0.09 3.88 -14.02
N CYS A 247 -0.73 2.90 -13.38
CA CYS A 247 -1.88 2.17 -13.90
C CYS A 247 -3.22 2.83 -13.56
N ARG A 248 -3.22 4.03 -12.94
CA ARG A 248 -4.42 4.80 -12.59
C ARG A 248 -4.90 5.72 -13.71
N PRO A 249 -6.16 6.21 -13.68
CA PRO A 249 -6.57 7.31 -14.55
C PRO A 249 -5.59 8.50 -14.46
N TRP A 250 -5.27 9.11 -15.60
CA TRP A 250 -4.20 10.11 -15.74
C TRP A 250 -4.20 11.20 -14.66
N GLN A 251 -5.38 11.74 -14.32
CA GLN A 251 -5.51 12.81 -13.32
C GLN A 251 -5.06 12.36 -11.94
N VAL A 252 -5.43 11.14 -11.55
CA VAL A 252 -5.01 10.53 -10.27
C VAL A 252 -3.52 10.22 -10.33
N SER A 253 -3.08 9.57 -11.42
CA SER A 253 -1.68 9.17 -11.59
C SER A 253 -0.73 10.35 -11.48
N ARG A 254 -1.05 11.44 -12.19
CA ARG A 254 -0.28 12.69 -12.17
C ARG A 254 -0.24 13.32 -10.78
N GLU A 255 -1.34 13.31 -10.05
CA GLU A 255 -1.41 13.92 -8.72
C GLU A 255 -0.61 13.11 -7.68
N LEU A 256 -0.73 11.79 -7.68
CA LEU A 256 0.08 10.91 -6.84
C LEU A 256 1.57 11.05 -7.18
N SER A 257 1.94 11.08 -8.47
CA SER A 257 3.32 11.35 -8.89
C SER A 257 3.82 12.71 -8.40
N ARG A 258 2.96 13.75 -8.38
CA ARG A 258 3.31 15.07 -7.82
C ARG A 258 3.64 14.98 -6.34
N LEU A 259 2.88 14.20 -5.56
CA LEU A 259 3.12 14.00 -4.13
C LEU A 259 4.46 13.28 -3.88
N VAL A 260 4.75 12.20 -4.63
CA VAL A 260 6.06 11.52 -4.57
C VAL A 260 7.19 12.50 -4.88
N CYS A 261 7.06 13.30 -5.94
CA CYS A 261 8.08 14.28 -6.32
C CYS A 261 8.31 15.35 -5.24
N ILE A 262 7.28 15.77 -4.50
CA ILE A 262 7.45 16.69 -3.37
C ILE A 262 8.27 16.02 -2.27
N GLU A 263 7.96 14.78 -1.92
CA GLU A 263 8.67 14.05 -0.89
C GLU A 263 10.14 13.84 -1.26
N PHE A 264 10.39 13.43 -2.50
CA PHE A 264 11.72 13.34 -3.08
C PHE A 264 12.47 14.68 -3.10
N SER A 265 11.79 15.78 -3.39
CA SER A 265 12.41 17.12 -3.32
C SER A 265 12.81 17.50 -1.89
N ARG A 266 11.97 17.18 -0.89
CA ARG A 266 12.29 17.36 0.53
C ARG A 266 13.46 16.48 0.96
N GLN A 267 13.58 15.26 0.41
CA GLN A 267 14.77 14.42 0.61
C GLN A 267 16.01 15.07 0.03
N ALA A 268 15.99 15.46 -1.24
CA ALA A 268 17.13 16.04 -1.92
C ALA A 268 17.65 17.33 -1.23
N GLU A 269 16.74 18.18 -0.75
CA GLU A 269 17.11 19.38 0.01
C GLU A 269 17.85 19.04 1.30
N GLU A 270 17.37 18.04 2.05
CA GLU A 270 18.02 17.62 3.29
C GLU A 270 19.36 16.92 3.04
N GLU A 271 19.45 16.11 1.97
CA GLU A 271 20.73 15.52 1.52
C GLU A 271 21.75 16.61 1.23
N HIS A 272 21.34 17.66 0.50
CA HIS A 272 22.20 18.81 0.19
C HIS A 272 22.65 19.54 1.45
N GLN A 273 21.75 19.80 2.40
CA GLN A 273 22.06 20.45 3.68
C GLN A 273 23.07 19.64 4.52
N ARG A 274 23.05 18.31 4.38
CA ARG A 274 23.96 17.39 5.07
C ARG A 274 25.26 17.12 4.29
N GLY A 275 25.42 17.69 3.10
CA GLY A 275 26.60 17.52 2.24
C GLY A 275 26.61 16.22 1.42
N PHE A 276 25.47 15.55 1.29
CA PHE A 276 25.33 14.38 0.42
C PHE A 276 25.01 14.78 -1.03
N VAL A 277 25.43 13.95 -1.98
CA VAL A 277 25.01 14.07 -3.39
C VAL A 277 23.65 13.40 -3.52
N SER A 278 22.61 14.17 -3.82
CA SER A 278 21.28 13.60 -4.02
C SER A 278 21.24 12.69 -5.24
N GLN A 279 20.71 11.49 -5.08
CA GLN A 279 20.44 10.56 -6.19
C GLN A 279 19.13 10.91 -6.91
N ILE A 280 18.36 11.86 -6.36
CA ILE A 280 17.08 12.32 -6.89
C ILE A 280 17.36 13.52 -7.80
N ALA A 281 17.79 13.24 -9.03
CA ALA A 281 18.24 14.28 -9.96
C ALA A 281 17.45 14.36 -11.28
N ALA A 282 16.32 13.65 -11.39
CA ALA A 282 15.54 13.62 -12.63
C ALA A 282 14.33 14.57 -12.58
N GLU A 283 14.11 15.29 -13.68
CA GLU A 283 12.85 15.99 -13.97
C GLU A 283 11.65 15.02 -13.80
N PRO A 284 10.51 15.47 -13.24
CA PRO A 284 9.38 14.60 -12.96
C PRO A 284 8.93 13.74 -14.14
N ALA A 285 8.92 14.30 -15.35
CA ALA A 285 8.51 13.56 -16.55
C ALA A 285 9.48 12.40 -16.85
N THR A 286 10.79 12.65 -16.84
CA THR A 286 11.82 11.63 -17.06
C THR A 286 11.77 10.55 -16.00
N MET A 287 11.62 10.94 -14.73
CA MET A 287 11.49 10.02 -13.60
C MET A 287 10.30 9.07 -13.80
N ASN A 288 9.13 9.62 -14.11
CA ASN A 288 7.91 8.83 -14.31
C ASN A 288 8.01 7.94 -15.57
N THR A 289 8.56 8.42 -16.68
CA THR A 289 8.74 7.59 -17.88
C THR A 289 9.68 6.42 -17.64
N SER A 290 10.82 6.66 -16.96
CA SER A 290 11.79 5.62 -16.65
C SER A 290 11.23 4.61 -15.65
N PHE A 291 10.49 5.08 -14.63
CA PHE A 291 9.82 4.19 -13.68
C PHE A 291 8.78 3.30 -14.38
N ILE A 292 8.01 3.86 -15.32
CA ILE A 292 7.07 3.05 -16.11
C ILE A 292 7.81 2.04 -16.99
N ASP A 293 8.78 2.47 -17.78
CA ASP A 293 9.44 1.61 -18.77
C ASP A 293 10.28 0.49 -18.11
N LEU A 294 10.87 0.74 -16.93
CA LEU A 294 11.79 -0.20 -16.27
C LEU A 294 11.13 -1.03 -15.16
N ILE A 295 10.13 -0.51 -14.48
CA ILE A 295 9.55 -1.12 -13.27
C ILE A 295 8.10 -1.52 -13.53
N VAL A 296 7.21 -0.54 -13.74
CA VAL A 296 5.77 -0.79 -13.67
C VAL A 296 5.26 -1.55 -14.89
N TYR A 297 5.66 -1.14 -16.10
CA TYR A 297 5.15 -1.77 -17.33
C TYR A 297 5.53 -3.26 -17.44
N PRO A 298 6.81 -3.67 -17.26
CA PRO A 298 7.17 -5.09 -17.29
C PRO A 298 6.43 -5.91 -16.23
N TYR A 299 6.26 -5.36 -15.03
CA TYR A 299 5.59 -6.03 -13.92
C TYR A 299 4.12 -6.28 -14.19
N PHE A 300 3.40 -5.25 -14.66
CA PHE A 300 1.98 -5.39 -14.99
C PHE A 300 1.75 -6.22 -16.26
N GLN A 301 2.70 -6.27 -17.20
CA GLN A 301 2.65 -7.21 -18.31
C GLN A 301 2.71 -8.66 -17.83
N ALA A 302 3.67 -8.99 -16.96
CA ALA A 302 3.77 -10.32 -16.37
C ALA A 302 2.51 -10.66 -15.55
N LEU A 303 2.01 -9.71 -14.75
CA LEU A 303 0.79 -9.90 -13.97
C LEU A 303 -0.44 -10.14 -14.85
N ALA A 304 -0.57 -9.44 -15.97
CA ALA A 304 -1.66 -9.64 -16.94
C ALA A 304 -1.56 -10.98 -17.68
N LEU A 305 -0.35 -11.53 -17.82
CA LEU A 305 -0.18 -12.88 -18.33
C LEU A 305 -0.66 -13.94 -17.32
N LEU A 306 -0.54 -13.69 -16.01
CA LEU A 306 -1.10 -14.56 -14.98
C LEU A 306 -2.62 -14.35 -14.83
N PHE A 307 -3.07 -13.10 -14.85
CA PHE A 307 -4.45 -12.67 -14.68
C PHE A 307 -4.93 -11.83 -15.88
N PRO A 308 -5.43 -12.46 -16.95
CA PRO A 308 -5.78 -11.78 -18.20
C PRO A 308 -6.78 -10.63 -18.07
N LYS A 309 -7.66 -10.67 -17.04
CA LYS A 309 -8.61 -9.59 -16.77
C LYS A 309 -7.94 -8.26 -16.41
N SER A 310 -6.69 -8.30 -15.94
CA SER A 310 -5.93 -7.09 -15.58
C SER A 310 -5.21 -6.41 -16.76
N VAL A 311 -5.38 -6.89 -18.00
CA VAL A 311 -4.73 -6.32 -19.21
C VAL A 311 -5.05 -4.84 -19.43
N GLU A 312 -6.19 -4.35 -18.92
CA GLU A 312 -6.52 -2.93 -18.99
C GLU A 312 -5.53 -2.05 -18.21
N LEU A 313 -4.95 -2.54 -17.10
CA LEU A 313 -3.94 -1.83 -16.32
C LEU A 313 -2.69 -1.56 -17.14
N VAL A 314 -2.26 -2.56 -17.94
CA VAL A 314 -1.13 -2.43 -18.87
C VAL A 314 -1.40 -1.35 -19.91
N SER A 315 -2.64 -1.30 -20.42
CA SER A 315 -3.07 -0.31 -21.42
C SER A 315 -3.14 1.10 -20.83
N VAL A 316 -3.60 1.25 -19.59
CA VAL A 316 -3.58 2.53 -18.86
C VAL A 316 -2.14 2.99 -18.61
N CYS A 317 -1.28 2.08 -18.15
CA CYS A 317 0.13 2.35 -17.89
C CYS A 317 0.86 2.87 -19.15
N ALA A 318 0.64 2.22 -20.31
CA ALA A 318 1.19 2.67 -21.59
C ALA A 318 0.69 4.07 -21.99
N ARG A 319 -0.62 4.36 -21.81
CA ARG A 319 -1.18 5.69 -22.10
C ARG A 319 -0.60 6.78 -21.20
N ASN A 320 -0.47 6.51 -19.90
CA ASN A 320 0.10 7.47 -18.95
C ASN A 320 1.57 7.75 -19.24
N ARG A 321 2.33 6.74 -19.66
CA ARG A 321 3.69 6.94 -20.16
C ARG A 321 3.73 7.92 -21.32
N ASP A 322 2.84 7.77 -22.29
CA ASP A 322 2.78 8.65 -23.45
C ASP A 322 2.36 10.07 -23.06
N GLU A 323 1.47 10.23 -22.07
CA GLU A 323 1.17 11.54 -21.47
C GLU A 323 2.40 12.20 -20.83
N TRP A 324 3.19 11.45 -20.03
CA TRP A 324 4.43 11.98 -19.47
C TRP A 324 5.43 12.39 -20.56
N ARG A 325 5.60 11.60 -21.63
CA ARG A 325 6.48 11.95 -22.76
C ARG A 325 6.05 13.26 -23.44
N LYS A 326 4.74 13.52 -23.56
CA LYS A 326 4.22 14.79 -24.09
C LYS A 326 4.57 15.97 -23.19
N THR A 327 4.62 15.80 -21.87
CA THR A 327 5.01 16.89 -20.96
C THR A 327 6.46 17.33 -21.16
N THR A 328 7.37 16.39 -21.45
CA THR A 328 8.77 16.71 -21.79
C THR A 328 8.86 17.49 -23.10
N ALA A 329 8.15 17.04 -24.15
CA ALA A 329 8.14 17.71 -25.45
C ALA A 329 7.63 19.16 -25.36
N ARG A 330 6.55 19.39 -24.61
CA ARG A 330 6.01 20.74 -24.39
C ARG A 330 6.97 21.66 -23.62
N THR A 331 7.75 21.13 -22.68
CA THR A 331 8.77 21.90 -21.96
C THR A 331 9.94 22.32 -22.88
N ILE A 332 10.30 21.50 -23.87
CA ILE A 332 11.28 21.86 -24.90
C ILE A 332 10.73 22.97 -25.79
N ASP A 333 9.49 22.86 -26.25
CA ASP A 333 8.85 23.89 -27.10
C ASP A 333 8.67 25.24 -26.38
N LEU A 334 8.34 25.22 -25.08
CA LEU A 334 8.25 26.44 -24.25
C LEU A 334 9.63 27.09 -24.00
N LYS A 335 10.71 26.30 -23.88
CA LYS A 335 12.08 26.85 -23.76
C LYS A 335 12.61 27.40 -25.09
N MET A 336 12.07 26.99 -26.24
CA MET A 336 12.40 27.52 -27.55
C MET A 336 11.55 28.73 -27.98
N THR A 337 10.56 29.14 -27.19
CA THR A 337 9.67 30.25 -27.56
C THR A 337 9.50 31.25 -26.41
N VAL A 338 10.49 32.13 -26.22
CA VAL A 338 10.23 33.42 -25.56
C VAL A 338 9.68 34.38 -26.62
N SER A 339 8.36 34.41 -26.73
CA SER A 339 7.63 35.56 -27.26
C SER A 339 6.29 35.65 -26.55
N THR A 340 5.92 36.88 -26.27
CA THR A 340 4.99 37.34 -25.24
C THR A 340 3.50 37.18 -25.57
N THR A 341 2.73 37.12 -24.47
CA THR A 341 1.30 37.47 -24.28
C THR A 341 0.22 36.49 -24.70
N GLY A 342 -0.74 36.27 -23.79
CA GLY A 342 -2.07 35.74 -24.11
C GLY A 342 -2.73 34.92 -22.99
N THR A 343 -3.56 35.57 -22.18
CA THR A 343 -4.56 34.94 -21.29
C THR A 343 -5.67 34.25 -22.11
N VAL A 344 -6.36 33.21 -21.59
CA VAL A 344 -7.82 33.05 -21.27
C VAL A 344 -8.11 31.53 -20.90
N PRO A 345 -9.34 31.05 -20.58
CA PRO A 345 -9.85 30.71 -19.23
C PRO A 345 -10.13 29.22 -18.94
N ILE A 346 -10.51 28.98 -17.67
CA ILE A 346 -10.94 27.72 -17.05
C ILE A 346 -12.35 27.30 -17.51
N GLN A 347 -12.54 26.02 -17.84
CA GLN A 347 -13.86 25.37 -17.92
C GLN A 347 -13.90 24.12 -17.05
N SER A 348 -14.93 24.07 -16.20
CA SER A 348 -15.30 23.00 -15.30
C SER A 348 -16.03 21.88 -16.03
N GLN A 349 -15.74 20.62 -15.68
CA GLN A 349 -16.60 19.49 -16.02
C GLN A 349 -16.77 18.55 -14.82
N ARG A 350 -18.03 18.45 -14.38
CA ARG A 350 -18.58 17.44 -13.47
C ARG A 350 -18.78 16.14 -14.23
N ILE A 351 -18.31 14.99 -13.72
CA ILE A 351 -18.81 13.68 -14.13
C ILE A 351 -18.89 12.70 -12.93
N LEU A 352 -20.12 12.26 -12.71
CA LEU A 352 -20.69 11.03 -12.13
C LEU A 352 -20.11 10.38 -10.86
N HIS A 353 -20.87 10.54 -9.77
CA HIS A 353 -21.03 9.55 -8.70
C HIS A 353 -21.79 8.31 -9.20
N ARG A 354 -21.25 7.10 -8.97
CA ARG A 354 -22.03 5.88 -8.78
C ARG A 354 -21.44 5.01 -7.66
N SER A 355 -22.20 4.93 -6.57
CA SER A 355 -22.33 3.83 -5.59
C SER A 355 -21.12 2.94 -5.35
N VAL A 356 -20.37 3.25 -4.28
CA VAL A 356 -19.46 2.30 -3.63
C VAL A 356 -20.23 1.52 -2.57
N SER A 357 -20.09 0.19 -2.60
CA SER A 357 -20.70 -0.75 -1.67
C SER A 357 -20.27 -0.49 -0.21
N PHE A 358 -21.15 -0.87 0.71
CA PHE A 358 -21.23 -0.51 2.14
C PHE A 358 -19.93 -0.64 2.97
N ASN A 359 -18.90 -1.36 2.50
CA ASN A 359 -17.60 -1.47 3.19
C ASN A 359 -16.65 -0.28 2.93
N ALA A 360 -16.85 0.48 1.86
CA ALA A 360 -16.13 1.75 1.68
C ALA A 360 -16.69 2.88 2.55
N ILE A 361 -17.87 2.70 3.16
CA ILE A 361 -18.45 3.66 4.09
C ILE A 361 -17.63 3.72 5.38
N LEU A 362 -16.97 2.64 5.80
CA LEU A 362 -16.13 2.66 7.00
C LEU A 362 -14.88 3.53 6.79
N LEU A 363 -14.18 3.33 5.67
CA LEU A 363 -13.06 4.16 5.23
C LEU A 363 -13.48 5.60 4.92
N HIS A 364 -14.58 5.80 4.21
CA HIS A 364 -15.13 7.13 3.93
C HIS A 364 -15.67 7.84 5.20
N SER A 365 -16.08 7.11 6.25
CA SER A 365 -16.51 7.68 7.54
C SER A 365 -15.34 8.01 8.47
N VAL A 366 -14.19 7.34 8.31
CA VAL A 366 -12.90 7.80 8.86
C VAL A 366 -12.47 9.07 8.13
N MET A 367 -12.55 9.09 6.79
CA MET A 367 -12.20 10.26 5.97
C MET A 367 -13.10 11.49 6.25
N LYS A 368 -14.41 11.30 6.48
CA LYS A 368 -15.34 12.41 6.80
C LYS A 368 -15.16 12.99 8.21
N ARG A 369 -14.57 12.25 9.16
CA ARG A 369 -14.36 12.74 10.54
C ARG A 369 -13.12 13.65 10.68
N ASN A 370 -12.27 13.75 9.67
CA ASN A 370 -11.07 14.60 9.68
C ASN A 370 -11.22 15.96 8.98
N GLU A 371 -12.40 16.35 8.52
CA GLU A 371 -12.68 17.73 8.02
C GLU A 371 -12.66 18.82 9.12
N THR A 372 -12.41 18.45 10.39
CA THR A 372 -12.31 19.40 11.51
C THR A 372 -10.94 20.03 11.75
N TYR A 373 -9.89 19.69 10.97
CA TYR A 373 -8.66 20.49 10.98
C TYR A 373 -8.78 21.68 10.04
N LYS A 374 -9.38 22.74 10.61
CA LYS A 374 -9.47 24.09 10.04
C LYS A 374 -8.11 24.55 9.50
N TRP A 375 -8.08 24.77 8.20
CA TRP A 375 -7.17 25.69 7.54
C TRP A 375 -7.22 27.04 8.26
N THR A 376 -6.21 27.37 9.06
CA THR A 376 -6.04 28.72 9.61
C THR A 376 -5.62 29.64 8.48
N ARG A 377 -6.64 30.19 7.80
CA ARG A 377 -6.52 31.34 6.91
C ARG A 377 -5.88 32.48 7.71
N ARG A 378 -4.63 32.84 7.40
CA ARG A 378 -4.01 34.08 7.92
C ARG A 378 -4.93 35.26 7.60
N LYS A 379 -5.26 36.02 8.63
CA LYS A 379 -6.10 37.22 8.59
C LYS A 379 -5.52 38.26 7.62
N SER A 380 -6.32 38.70 6.67
CA SER A 380 -6.21 40.03 6.08
C SER A 380 -7.02 40.99 6.96
N GLU A 381 -6.39 41.57 7.97
CA GLU A 381 -6.90 42.77 8.64
C GLU A 381 -6.30 43.97 7.91
N ASP A 382 -7.13 44.66 7.12
CA ASP A 382 -7.07 46.11 6.90
C ASP A 382 -8.28 46.52 6.04
N VAL A 383 -9.42 46.72 6.70
CA VAL A 383 -10.56 47.45 6.12
C VAL A 383 -10.59 48.81 6.78
N HIS A 384 -10.20 49.82 6.01
CA HIS A 384 -10.41 51.23 6.32
C HIS A 384 -11.91 51.54 6.44
N VAL A 385 -12.24 52.18 7.56
CA VAL A 385 -13.54 52.78 7.87
C VAL A 385 -13.78 53.99 6.98
N ILE A 386 -14.84 53.98 6.16
CA ILE A 386 -15.50 55.21 5.71
C ILE A 386 -17.00 55.11 5.97
N LYS A 387 -17.43 56.01 6.85
CA LYS A 387 -18.80 56.28 7.30
C LYS A 387 -19.74 56.53 6.11
N LYS A 388 -20.95 55.97 6.15
CA LYS A 388 -22.09 56.51 5.40
C LYS A 388 -23.08 57.21 6.33
N GLN A 389 -23.49 58.36 5.85
CA GLN A 389 -24.25 59.44 6.43
C GLN A 389 -25.71 59.05 6.73
N LYS A 390 -26.26 59.73 7.74
CA LYS A 390 -27.67 59.76 8.17
C LYS A 390 -28.64 60.07 7.03
N VAL A 391 -29.80 59.42 7.05
CA VAL A 391 -31.10 60.02 6.69
C VAL A 391 -32.10 59.61 7.77
N VAL A 392 -32.78 60.60 8.34
CA VAL A 392 -33.85 60.50 9.34
C VAL A 392 -35.11 61.04 8.68
N ASP A 393 -36.21 60.30 8.80
CA ASP A 393 -37.62 60.76 8.78
C ASP A 393 -38.27 59.85 9.85
N TYR A 394 -38.83 60.29 10.98
CA TYR A 394 -39.71 61.41 11.31
C TYR A 394 -39.33 62.07 12.64
#